data_AF-A0A432K8P5-F1
#
_entry.id   AF-A0A432K8P5-F1
#
_cell.length_a   1.000
_cell.length_b   1.000
_cell.length_c   1.000
_cell.angle_alpha   90.00
_cell.angle_beta   90.00
_cell.angle_gamma   90.00
#
_symmetry.space_group_name_H-M   'P 1'
#
loop_
_entity.id
_entity.type
_entity.pdbx_description
1 polymer ?
#
loop_
_entity_poly.entity_id
_entity_poly.type
_entity_poly.pdbx_seq_one_letter_code
_entity_poly.pdbx_strand_id
1 'polypeptide(L)'
;MDNPFKNFFTNSDLLDIMVLRPLSHINMNWELTWGKNSEEYQRESDSFAPKLIELINEISETTPPAKYHDNEDCLAKYVIESLNWKITKKGNRWEGVDYESILEQGGFKDINEKNLVKAATGRIKAAIKRDQIHFDDMEESHQRMLAIVMVIIIYLRA
;
A
#
# COMPACT_ATOMS: atom_id res chain seq x y z
N MET A 1 -22.35 -7.89 -2.84
CA MET A 1 -21.04 -7.94 -2.16
C MET A 1 -20.05 -8.35 -3.23
N ASP A 2 -19.53 -7.42 -4.03
CA ASP A 2 -18.91 -7.83 -5.32
C ASP A 2 -17.68 -6.99 -5.71
N ASN A 3 -16.95 -6.44 -4.74
CA ASN A 3 -15.65 -5.82 -5.02
C ASN A 3 -14.51 -6.70 -4.47
N PRO A 4 -13.80 -7.47 -5.31
CA PRO A 4 -12.75 -8.36 -4.85
C PRO A 4 -11.58 -7.62 -4.20
N PHE A 5 -11.37 -6.33 -4.52
CA PHE A 5 -10.33 -5.51 -3.90
C PHE A 5 -10.71 -5.06 -2.50
N LYS A 6 -11.98 -4.73 -2.25
CA LYS A 6 -12.44 -4.40 -0.88
C LYS A 6 -12.48 -5.66 -0.01
N ASN A 7 -12.99 -6.77 -0.57
CA ASN A 7 -13.03 -8.08 0.08
C ASN A 7 -11.63 -8.61 0.45
N PHE A 8 -10.61 -8.21 -0.30
CA PHE A 8 -9.22 -8.60 -0.04
C PHE A 8 -8.74 -8.25 1.38
N PHE A 9 -9.30 -7.20 2.00
CA PHE A 9 -8.85 -6.68 3.28
C PHE A 9 -9.78 -7.00 4.44
N THR A 10 -10.85 -7.77 4.25
CA THR A 10 -11.92 -7.89 5.26
C THR A 10 -11.50 -8.71 6.47
N ASN A 11 -11.64 -8.13 7.68
CA ASN A 11 -11.33 -8.83 8.93
C ASN A 11 -9.93 -9.49 8.93
N SER A 12 -8.92 -8.72 8.54
CA SER A 12 -7.52 -9.17 8.53
C SER A 12 -6.91 -9.06 9.93
N ASP A 13 -6.15 -10.10 10.30
CA ASP A 13 -5.41 -10.18 11.56
C ASP A 13 -4.05 -9.46 11.50
N LEU A 14 -3.58 -9.11 10.29
CA LEU A 14 -2.24 -8.55 10.06
C LEU A 14 -2.27 -7.09 9.59
N LEU A 15 -3.40 -6.59 9.11
CA LEU A 15 -3.46 -5.31 8.42
C LEU A 15 -3.07 -4.13 9.31
N ASP A 16 -3.55 -4.08 10.55
CA ASP A 16 -3.15 -3.04 11.51
C ASP A 16 -1.69 -3.15 11.92
N ILE A 17 -1.22 -4.37 12.21
CA ILE A 17 0.16 -4.67 12.59
C ILE A 17 1.13 -4.26 11.48
N MET A 18 0.78 -4.48 10.22
CA MET A 18 1.66 -4.23 9.08
C MET A 18 1.51 -2.83 8.48
N VAL A 19 0.36 -2.18 8.64
CA VAL A 19 0.08 -0.88 8.00
C VAL A 19 -0.04 0.27 8.99
N LEU A 20 -0.75 0.10 10.10
CA LEU A 20 -1.00 1.20 11.04
C LEU A 20 0.05 1.28 12.14
N ARG A 21 0.45 0.14 12.70
CA ARG A 21 1.45 0.06 13.77
C ARG A 21 2.82 0.65 13.40
N PRO A 22 3.33 0.53 12.15
CA PRO A 22 4.57 1.23 11.77
C PRO A 22 4.48 2.75 11.93
N LEU A 23 3.27 3.33 11.86
CA LEU A 23 3.00 4.75 12.06
C LEU A 23 2.74 5.12 13.52
N SER A 24 2.94 4.20 14.47
CA SER A 24 2.68 4.44 15.91
C SER A 24 3.54 5.55 16.51
N HIS A 25 4.64 5.89 15.85
CA HIS A 25 5.52 7.00 16.23
C HIS A 25 4.92 8.38 15.90
N ILE A 26 3.88 8.43 15.06
CA ILE A 26 3.12 9.64 14.69
C ILE A 26 1.81 9.69 15.45
N ASN A 27 1.07 8.57 15.48
CA ASN A 27 -0.16 8.41 16.26
C ASN A 27 -0.21 7.02 16.90
N MET A 28 -0.26 6.98 18.24
CA MET A 28 -0.20 5.73 19.00
C MET A 28 -1.45 4.86 18.92
N ASN A 29 -2.59 5.39 18.45
CA ASN A 29 -3.83 4.62 18.27
C ASN A 29 -3.80 3.96 16.88
N TRP A 30 -3.20 2.77 16.81
CA TRP A 30 -2.95 2.06 15.55
C TRP A 30 -3.83 0.83 15.35
N GLU A 31 -4.59 0.43 16.37
CA GLU A 31 -5.50 -0.70 16.32
C GLU A 31 -6.58 -0.50 15.25
N LEU A 32 -6.97 -1.60 14.58
CA LEU A 32 -8.04 -1.59 13.57
C LEU A 32 -9.14 -2.57 13.94
N THR A 33 -10.27 -2.05 14.41
CA THR A 33 -11.37 -2.90 14.86
C THR A 33 -12.30 -3.28 13.71
N TRP A 34 -12.54 -4.58 13.51
CA TRP A 34 -13.58 -5.07 12.60
C TRP A 34 -14.98 -5.04 13.25
N GLY A 35 -15.93 -4.36 12.61
CA GLY A 35 -17.33 -4.34 13.03
C GLY A 35 -18.08 -5.56 12.51
N LYS A 36 -18.27 -6.59 13.36
CA LYS A 36 -18.97 -7.83 12.97
C LYS A 36 -20.38 -7.62 12.40
N ASN A 37 -21.10 -6.59 12.86
CA ASN A 37 -22.46 -6.31 12.41
C ASN A 37 -22.50 -5.48 11.11
N SER A 38 -21.49 -4.61 10.91
CA SER A 38 -21.39 -3.77 9.71
C SER A 38 -20.64 -4.45 8.58
N GLU A 39 -19.89 -5.52 8.88
CA GLU A 39 -18.92 -6.14 7.96
C GLU A 39 -17.95 -5.11 7.36
N GLU A 40 -17.53 -4.16 8.19
CA GLU A 40 -16.61 -3.09 7.85
C GLU A 40 -15.72 -2.73 9.04
N TYR A 41 -14.55 -2.16 8.76
CA TYR A 41 -13.69 -1.58 9.80
C TYR A 41 -14.33 -0.35 10.43
N GLN A 42 -14.16 -0.23 11.75
CA GLN A 42 -14.64 0.92 12.50
C GLN A 42 -13.80 2.15 12.19
N ARG A 43 -14.48 3.28 11.96
CA ARG A 43 -13.84 4.59 11.76
C ARG A 43 -13.54 5.22 13.11
N GLU A 44 -12.50 4.74 13.77
CA GLU A 44 -12.09 5.24 15.08
C GLU A 44 -11.49 6.65 14.97
N SER A 45 -12.02 7.59 15.74
CA SER A 45 -11.48 8.96 15.81
C SER A 45 -10.09 8.96 16.46
N ASP A 46 -9.26 9.94 16.09
CA ASP A 46 -7.89 10.07 16.62
C ASP A 46 -7.00 8.84 16.31
N SER A 47 -7.23 8.20 15.18
CA SER A 47 -6.43 7.08 14.65
C SER A 47 -6.19 7.27 13.16
N PHE A 48 -5.34 6.42 12.58
CA PHE A 48 -5.19 6.31 11.11
C PHE A 48 -6.21 5.35 10.46
N ALA A 49 -7.11 4.72 11.23
CA ALA A 49 -8.12 3.82 10.68
C ALA A 49 -9.01 4.48 9.61
N PRO A 50 -9.51 5.72 9.77
CA PRO A 50 -10.28 6.40 8.72
C PRO A 50 -9.50 6.57 7.40
N LYS A 51 -8.21 6.94 7.48
CA LYS A 51 -7.34 7.09 6.30
C LYS A 51 -7.08 5.75 5.60
N LEU A 52 -6.89 4.68 6.36
CA LEU A 52 -6.75 3.33 5.80
C LEU A 52 -8.04 2.88 5.11
N ILE A 53 -9.20 3.11 5.71
CA ILE A 53 -10.50 2.79 5.12
C ILE A 53 -10.71 3.57 3.81
N GLU A 54 -10.36 4.85 3.79
CA GLU A 54 -10.41 5.69 2.59
C GLU A 54 -9.47 5.17 1.50
N LEU A 55 -8.24 4.77 1.87
CA LEU A 55 -7.29 4.17 0.94
C LEU A 55 -7.79 2.83 0.37
N ILE A 56 -8.38 1.96 1.20
CA ILE A 56 -8.98 0.70 0.74
C ILE A 56 -10.09 0.98 -0.28
N ASN A 57 -10.97 1.95 0.00
CA ASN A 57 -12.02 2.34 -0.93
C ASN A 57 -11.43 2.87 -2.25
N GLU A 58 -10.43 3.75 -2.19
CA GLU A 58 -9.74 4.29 -3.37
C GLU A 58 -9.07 3.19 -4.21
N ILE A 59 -8.37 2.25 -3.57
CA ILE A 59 -7.77 1.09 -4.25
C ILE A 59 -8.87 0.28 -4.96
N SER A 60 -10.02 0.11 -4.32
CA SER A 60 -11.15 -0.66 -4.84
C SER A 60 -11.86 -0.01 -6.02
N GLU A 61 -11.74 1.31 -6.16
CA GLU A 61 -12.29 2.11 -7.26
C GLU A 61 -11.25 2.36 -8.37
N THR A 62 -9.97 2.11 -8.08
CA THR A 62 -8.87 2.31 -9.03
C THR A 62 -8.79 1.18 -10.04
N THR A 63 -8.76 1.52 -11.34
CA THR A 63 -8.48 0.54 -12.40
C THR A 63 -7.04 0.02 -12.25
N PRO A 64 -6.84 -1.30 -12.05
CA PRO A 64 -5.51 -1.87 -11.87
C PRO A 64 -4.66 -1.70 -13.14
N PRO A 65 -3.38 -1.29 -13.02
CA PRO A 65 -2.49 -1.21 -14.17
C PRO A 65 -2.26 -2.60 -14.78
N ALA A 66 -1.91 -2.64 -16.07
CA ALA A 66 -1.50 -3.88 -16.72
C ALA A 66 -0.21 -4.45 -16.09
N LYS A 67 0.70 -3.57 -15.69
CA LYS A 67 1.98 -3.90 -15.06
C LYS A 67 2.32 -2.86 -14.00
N TYR A 68 2.14 -3.23 -12.73
CA TYR A 68 2.29 -2.33 -11.59
C TYR A 68 3.74 -1.85 -11.38
N HIS A 69 4.73 -2.64 -11.80
CA HIS A 69 6.14 -2.24 -11.77
C HIS A 69 6.43 -0.98 -12.59
N ASP A 70 5.62 -0.65 -13.61
CA ASP A 70 5.82 0.58 -14.38
C ASP A 70 5.48 1.83 -13.53
N ASN A 71 4.55 1.70 -12.57
CA ASN A 71 4.26 2.76 -11.60
C ASN A 71 5.37 2.90 -10.56
N GLU A 72 5.92 1.78 -10.09
CA GLU A 72 7.08 1.80 -9.19
C GLU A 72 8.33 2.37 -9.87
N ASP A 73 8.51 2.11 -11.17
CA ASP A 73 9.58 2.71 -11.97
C ASP A 73 9.45 4.25 -12.07
N CYS A 74 8.22 4.78 -12.11
CA CYS A 74 8.02 6.23 -12.06
C CYS A 74 8.55 6.83 -10.76
N LEU A 75 8.29 6.18 -9.62
CA LEU A 75 8.79 6.61 -8.32
C LEU A 75 10.32 6.60 -8.27
N ALA A 76 10.95 5.52 -8.78
CA ALA A 76 12.41 5.45 -8.87
C ALA A 76 13.01 6.55 -9.75
N LYS A 77 12.35 6.89 -10.87
CA LYS A 77 12.78 8.01 -11.72
C LYS A 77 12.71 9.35 -10.99
N TYR A 78 11.65 9.60 -10.22
CA TYR A 78 11.55 10.83 -9.42
C TYR A 78 12.71 10.97 -8.44
N VAL A 79 13.10 9.88 -7.79
CA VAL A 79 14.25 9.88 -6.88
C VAL A 79 15.56 10.19 -7.63
N ILE A 80 15.79 9.57 -8.79
CA ILE A 80 16.97 9.86 -9.62
C ILE A 80 17.01 11.33 -10.04
N GLU A 81 15.89 11.85 -10.53
CA GLU A 81 15.80 13.21 -11.08
C GLU A 81 15.88 14.29 -9.99
N SER A 82 15.28 14.05 -8.82
CA SER A 82 15.17 15.08 -7.77
C SER A 82 16.22 14.98 -6.67
N LEU A 83 16.69 13.77 -6.35
CA LEU A 83 17.65 13.52 -5.26
C LEU A 83 19.01 13.03 -5.77
N ASN A 84 19.15 12.78 -7.07
CA ASN A 84 20.39 12.31 -7.71
C ASN A 84 20.91 11.00 -7.09
N TRP A 85 20.00 10.11 -6.66
CA TRP A 85 20.39 8.81 -6.11
C TRP A 85 21.01 7.93 -7.19
N LYS A 86 22.09 7.24 -6.82
CA LYS A 86 22.81 6.32 -7.71
C LYS A 86 22.19 4.92 -7.67
N ILE A 87 20.94 4.82 -8.12
CA ILE A 87 20.22 3.55 -8.23
C ILE A 87 20.15 3.07 -9.67
N THR A 88 20.10 1.76 -9.89
CA THR A 88 20.02 1.17 -11.22
C THR A 88 19.00 0.04 -11.27
N LYS A 89 18.34 -0.12 -12.40
CA LYS A 89 17.37 -1.21 -12.59
C LYS A 89 18.08 -2.47 -13.09
N LYS A 90 17.93 -3.58 -12.36
CA LYS A 90 18.38 -4.92 -12.77
C LYS A 90 17.18 -5.86 -12.82
N GLY A 91 16.79 -6.25 -14.04
CA GLY A 91 15.57 -7.03 -14.27
C GLY A 91 14.33 -6.28 -13.79
N ASN A 92 13.60 -6.87 -12.83
CA ASN A 92 12.39 -6.29 -12.25
C ASN A 92 12.64 -5.55 -10.92
N ARG A 93 13.90 -5.36 -10.51
CA ARG A 93 14.24 -4.74 -9.23
C ARG A 93 15.15 -3.52 -9.43
N TRP A 94 15.05 -2.57 -8.51
CA TRP A 94 15.97 -1.46 -8.39
C TRP A 94 17.02 -1.78 -7.34
N GLU A 95 18.28 -1.54 -7.66
CA GLU A 95 19.44 -1.80 -6.80
C GLU A 95 20.19 -0.50 -6.48
N GLY A 96 20.89 -0.51 -5.35
CA GLY A 96 21.74 0.58 -4.87
C GLY A 96 21.34 1.06 -3.47
N VAL A 97 20.05 0.96 -3.14
CA VAL A 97 19.47 1.28 -1.82
C VAL A 97 18.23 0.41 -1.58
N ASP A 98 17.68 0.45 -0.36
CA ASP A 98 16.48 -0.28 0.01
C ASP A 98 15.26 0.18 -0.81
N TYR A 99 14.49 -0.80 -1.28
CA TYR A 99 13.38 -0.54 -2.20
C TYR A 99 12.27 0.29 -1.57
N GLU A 100 12.00 0.07 -0.29
CA GLU A 100 11.09 0.88 0.53
C GLU A 100 11.48 2.36 0.50
N SER A 101 12.75 2.69 0.71
CA SER A 101 13.24 4.06 0.66
C SER A 101 13.08 4.70 -0.73
N ILE A 102 13.20 3.91 -1.81
CA ILE A 102 12.94 4.41 -3.17
C ILE A 102 11.47 4.79 -3.34
N LEU A 103 10.56 3.93 -2.89
CA LEU A 103 9.12 4.17 -3.01
C LEU A 103 8.68 5.36 -2.15
N GLU A 104 9.17 5.45 -0.92
CA GLU A 104 8.86 6.54 0.01
C GLU A 104 9.35 7.88 -0.55
N GLN A 105 10.64 7.96 -0.91
CA GLN A 105 11.23 9.20 -1.39
C GLN A 105 10.67 9.62 -2.76
N GLY A 106 10.37 8.66 -3.63
CA GLY A 106 9.66 8.92 -4.89
C GLY A 106 8.23 9.41 -4.66
N GLY A 107 7.58 8.94 -3.60
CA GLY A 107 6.22 9.32 -3.22
C GLY A 107 6.04 10.81 -2.97
N PHE A 108 7.05 11.52 -2.45
CA PHE A 108 6.99 12.98 -2.26
C PHE A 108 6.84 13.79 -3.56
N LYS A 109 7.13 13.18 -4.72
CA LYS A 109 6.89 13.77 -6.05
C LYS A 109 5.71 13.14 -6.79
N ASP A 110 5.08 12.11 -6.20
CA ASP A 110 3.93 11.43 -6.77
C ASP A 110 2.65 12.22 -6.47
N ILE A 111 2.20 13.01 -7.44
CA ILE A 111 1.05 13.90 -7.26
C ILE A 111 -0.20 13.08 -6.89
N ASN A 112 -0.70 13.30 -5.67
CA ASN A 112 -1.81 12.57 -5.06
C ASN A 112 -1.56 11.06 -4.97
N GLU A 113 -0.30 10.66 -4.81
CA GLU A 113 0.14 9.26 -4.63
C GLU A 113 -0.37 8.30 -5.73
N LYS A 114 -0.64 8.82 -6.94
CA LYS A 114 -1.30 8.06 -8.02
C LYS A 114 -0.52 6.84 -8.45
N ASN A 115 0.81 6.90 -8.45
CA ASN A 115 1.65 5.76 -8.79
C ASN A 115 1.70 4.75 -7.65
N LEU A 116 1.77 5.20 -6.39
CA LEU A 116 1.69 4.32 -5.22
C LEU A 116 0.35 3.58 -5.15
N VAL A 117 -0.78 4.26 -5.34
CA VAL A 117 -2.12 3.64 -5.35
C VAL A 117 -2.21 2.61 -6.48
N LYS A 118 -1.76 2.95 -7.70
CA LYS A 118 -1.74 1.99 -8.82
C LYS A 118 -0.81 0.80 -8.56
N ALA A 119 0.32 1.01 -7.89
CA ALA A 119 1.23 -0.06 -7.49
C ALA A 119 0.53 -1.01 -6.50
N ALA A 120 -0.13 -0.49 -5.48
CA ALA A 120 -0.92 -1.27 -4.51
C ALA A 120 -2.04 -2.06 -5.21
N THR A 121 -2.89 -1.40 -6.00
CA THR A 121 -3.98 -2.04 -6.74
C THR A 121 -3.47 -3.14 -7.67
N GLY A 122 -2.36 -2.90 -8.38
CA GLY A 122 -1.78 -3.89 -9.26
C GLY A 122 -1.18 -5.10 -8.53
N ARG A 123 -0.63 -4.92 -7.33
CA ARG A 123 -0.17 -6.01 -6.45
C ARG A 123 -1.32 -6.90 -6.00
N ILE A 124 -2.43 -6.30 -5.58
CA ILE A 124 -3.65 -7.04 -5.17
C ILE A 124 -4.20 -7.84 -6.35
N LYS A 125 -4.32 -7.24 -7.54
CA LYS A 125 -4.74 -7.97 -8.75
C LYS A 125 -3.83 -9.15 -9.06
N ALA A 126 -2.52 -8.99 -8.87
CA ALA A 126 -1.55 -10.05 -9.12
C ALA A 126 -1.62 -11.18 -8.07
N ALA A 127 -2.01 -10.87 -6.83
CA ALA A 127 -2.28 -11.84 -5.76
C ALA A 127 -3.57 -12.63 -6.06
N ILE A 128 -4.67 -11.94 -6.36
CA ILE A 128 -5.96 -12.57 -6.70
C ILE A 128 -5.82 -13.50 -7.91
N LYS A 129 -5.06 -13.10 -8.93
CA LYS A 129 -4.78 -13.96 -10.11
C LYS A 129 -4.03 -15.25 -9.76
N ARG A 130 -3.37 -15.31 -8.60
CA ARG A 130 -2.65 -16.47 -8.06
C ARG A 130 -3.41 -17.14 -6.91
N ASP A 131 -4.73 -16.92 -6.85
CA ASP A 131 -5.62 -17.49 -5.83
C ASP A 131 -5.29 -17.09 -4.39
N GLN A 132 -4.49 -16.03 -4.19
CA GLN A 132 -4.30 -15.36 -2.91
C GLN A 132 -5.39 -14.30 -2.81
N ILE A 133 -6.52 -14.67 -2.19
CA ILE A 133 -7.76 -13.87 -2.22
C ILE A 133 -7.93 -12.95 -1.01
N HIS A 134 -7.05 -13.05 -0.02
CA HIS A 134 -7.06 -12.26 1.20
C HIS A 134 -5.67 -11.71 1.50
N PHE A 135 -5.60 -10.56 2.16
CA PHE A 135 -4.34 -9.92 2.56
C PHE A 135 -3.48 -10.86 3.41
N ASP A 136 -4.09 -11.61 4.33
CA ASP A 136 -3.38 -12.54 5.22
C ASP A 136 -2.88 -13.80 4.51
N ASP A 137 -3.44 -14.13 3.35
CA ASP A 137 -3.05 -15.31 2.54
C ASP A 137 -1.92 -14.99 1.55
N MET A 138 -1.50 -13.72 1.48
CA MET A 138 -0.46 -13.29 0.55
C MET A 138 0.89 -13.96 0.85
N GLU A 139 1.65 -14.25 -0.19
CA GLU A 139 3.07 -14.59 -0.03
C GLU A 139 3.81 -13.45 0.70
N GLU A 140 4.60 -13.79 1.72
CA GLU A 140 5.16 -12.88 2.71
C GLU A 140 5.86 -11.67 2.08
N SER A 141 6.69 -11.89 1.04
CA SER A 141 7.42 -10.80 0.39
C SER A 141 6.48 -9.83 -0.34
N HIS A 142 5.42 -10.34 -0.96
CA HIS A 142 4.39 -9.53 -1.61
C HIS A 142 3.49 -8.82 -0.60
N GLN A 143 3.11 -9.48 0.50
CA GLN A 143 2.31 -8.91 1.60
C GLN A 143 3.03 -7.72 2.23
N ARG A 144 4.30 -7.93 2.63
CA ARG A 144 5.14 -6.88 3.21
C ARG A 144 5.27 -5.69 2.29
N MET A 145 5.50 -5.90 1.00
CA MET A 145 5.61 -4.80 0.06
C MET A 145 4.29 -4.05 -0.16
N LEU A 146 3.16 -4.76 -0.19
CA LEU A 146 1.85 -4.10 -0.24
C LEU A 146 1.62 -3.25 1.01
N ALA A 147 1.92 -3.80 2.19
CA ALA A 147 1.82 -3.08 3.45
C ALA A 147 2.68 -1.82 3.46
N ILE A 148 3.96 -1.92 3.07
CA ILE A 148 4.88 -0.78 2.95
C ILE A 148 4.32 0.31 2.03
N VAL A 149 3.79 -0.05 0.86
CA VAL A 149 3.17 0.92 -0.06
C VAL A 149 2.00 1.64 0.62
N MET A 150 1.15 0.90 1.35
CA MET A 150 0.02 1.50 2.07
C MET A 150 0.48 2.39 3.23
N VAL A 151 1.51 1.98 3.98
CA VAL A 151 2.16 2.80 5.03
C VAL A 151 2.63 4.12 4.45
N ILE A 152 3.36 4.08 3.34
CA ILE A 152 3.89 5.28 2.66
C ILE A 152 2.74 6.20 2.25
N ILE A 153 1.67 5.67 1.64
CA ILE A 153 0.52 6.50 1.24
C ILE A 153 -0.12 7.18 2.44
N ILE A 154 -0.36 6.44 3.53
CA ILE A 154 -0.97 7.02 4.75
C ILE A 154 -0.05 8.06 5.36
N TYR A 155 1.27 7.80 5.41
CA TYR A 155 2.27 8.74 5.90
C TYR A 155 2.29 10.04 5.10
N LEU A 156 2.28 9.98 3.76
CA LEU A 156 2.28 11.17 2.91
C LEU A 156 0.99 11.99 3.02
N ARG A 157 -0.09 11.37 3.47
CA ARG A 157 -1.41 12.01 3.70
C ARG A 157 -1.61 12.49 5.13
N ALA A 158 -0.71 12.18 6.06
CA ALA A 158 -0.81 12.55 7.47
C ALA A 158 -0.45 14.02 7.68
#